data_AF-A0A8S4Q4D2-F1
#
_entry.id   AF-A0A8S4Q4D2-F1
#
_cell.length_a   1.000
_cell.length_b   1.000
_cell.length_c   1.000
_cell.angle_alpha   90.00
_cell.angle_beta   90.00
_cell.angle_gamma   90.00
#
_symmetry.space_group_name_H-M   'P 1'
#
loop_
_entity.id
_entity.type
_entity.pdbx_description
1 polymer ?
#
loop_
_entity_poly.entity_id
_entity_poly.type
_entity_poly.pdbx_seq_one_letter_code
_entity_poly.pdbx_strand_id
1 'polypeptide(L)'
;MILIAYKTSHSNIYFFITVSRIKKKNSTVHTIMSMDDSYTHLFNRHFSKNMPEKEMEEYLSPATRLLEKRHEMSEMEHALAAQKEEFQMKMESLQQRREELERKEFQLKESLLKFDKFLKENDSKRARAVKKANDERDLKRVKDKEIGSLSEETRIVTGQKQKLDDRLEKHAMFHKYLERVLASAEEFREIREVIARYDTLVATHKDLIEKDHENQDLIEDQKQKFSRFIEKKRYEILGFNNKLSGLQTRLDKAQIESEKWESLFTHIKNTAAKKTILLGRIKMATHNLYQLVNKQQKGPSAQSEDTAEQLQKIQIFIQDLSQITSDIKKSEHVGTSEAGCTSSG
;
A
#
# COMPACT_ATOMS: atom_id res chain seq x y z
N MET A 1 -34.96 35.68 81.07
CA MET A 1 -34.35 35.23 79.81
C MET A 1 -34.71 33.77 79.66
N ILE A 2 -35.48 33.43 78.62
CA ILE A 2 -35.72 32.04 78.24
C ILE A 2 -35.30 31.94 76.78
N LEU A 3 -34.28 31.12 76.50
CA LEU A 3 -33.79 30.80 75.17
C LEU A 3 -34.52 29.53 74.70
N ILE A 4 -35.26 29.61 73.60
CA ILE A 4 -35.79 28.43 72.92
C ILE A 4 -35.13 28.39 71.54
N ALA A 5 -34.32 27.36 71.30
CA ALA A 5 -33.66 27.12 70.02
C ALA A 5 -34.43 26.04 69.24
N TYR A 6 -34.86 26.36 68.02
CA TYR A 6 -35.36 25.37 67.05
C TYR A 6 -34.27 25.10 66.01
N LYS A 7 -33.94 23.82 65.80
CA LYS A 7 -32.94 23.35 64.84
C LYS A 7 -33.65 22.75 63.62
N THR A 8 -33.48 23.33 62.45
CA THR A 8 -33.81 22.70 61.16
C THR A 8 -32.56 22.56 60.31
N SER A 9 -32.40 21.37 59.72
CA SER A 9 -31.20 20.96 58.99
C SER A 9 -31.02 21.79 57.71
N HIS A 10 -29.83 22.37 57.55
CA HIS A 10 -29.39 23.17 56.40
C HIS A 10 -29.92 24.60 56.28
N SER A 11 -29.50 25.49 57.20
CA SER A 11 -28.88 26.80 56.92
C SER A 11 -28.75 27.62 58.21
N ASN A 12 -27.56 28.13 58.52
CA ASN A 12 -27.29 28.97 59.68
C ASN A 12 -27.87 30.38 59.48
N ILE A 13 -29.07 30.64 60.01
CA ILE A 13 -29.61 32.00 60.15
C ILE A 13 -30.26 32.09 61.55
N TYR A 14 -29.63 32.85 62.45
CA TYR A 14 -30.16 33.15 63.78
C TYR A 14 -31.01 34.43 63.71
N PHE A 15 -32.30 34.35 64.04
CA PHE A 15 -33.17 35.53 64.22
C PHE A 15 -33.22 35.89 65.71
N PHE A 16 -32.76 37.08 66.07
CA PHE A 16 -32.90 37.65 67.42
C PHE A 16 -34.11 38.57 67.47
N ILE A 17 -35.12 38.23 68.28
CA ILE A 17 -36.24 39.13 68.59
C ILE A 17 -36.08 39.59 70.05
N THR A 18 -35.84 40.88 70.24
CA THR A 18 -35.80 41.54 71.54
C THR A 18 -37.22 41.97 71.95
N VAL A 19 -37.74 41.42 73.05
CA VAL A 19 -38.99 41.89 73.67
C VAL A 19 -38.64 42.69 74.92
N SER A 20 -38.83 44.01 74.85
CA SER A 20 -38.64 44.94 75.97
C SER A 20 -39.82 44.89 76.94
N ARG A 21 -39.50 44.60 78.21
CA ARG A 21 -40.41 44.50 79.35
C ARG A 21 -40.67 45.89 79.94
N ILE A 22 -41.89 46.42 79.82
CA ILE A 22 -42.29 47.66 80.49
C ILE A 22 -42.75 47.33 81.92
N LYS A 23 -41.96 47.76 82.91
CA LYS A 23 -42.35 47.85 84.32
C LYS A 23 -42.91 49.25 84.58
N LYS A 24 -44.08 49.36 85.21
CA LYS A 24 -44.49 50.58 85.92
C LYS A 24 -44.72 50.22 87.38
N LYS A 25 -43.98 50.88 88.28
CA LYS A 25 -44.05 50.75 89.74
C LYS A 25 -44.81 51.96 90.31
N ASN A 26 -45.74 51.64 91.20
CA ASN A 26 -46.17 52.29 92.44
C ASN A 26 -46.46 53.81 92.49
N SER A 27 -47.61 54.15 93.08
CA SER A 27 -47.57 54.74 94.44
C SER A 27 -48.91 54.58 95.16
N THR A 28 -48.88 53.86 96.26
CA THR A 28 -49.86 53.88 97.35
C THR A 28 -49.65 55.16 98.16
N VAL A 29 -50.72 55.88 98.47
CA VAL A 29 -50.72 56.89 99.54
C VAL A 29 -51.74 56.43 100.57
N HIS A 30 -51.23 55.96 101.70
CA HIS A 30 -51.99 55.84 102.94
C HIS A 30 -52.25 57.27 103.44
N THR A 31 -53.53 57.64 103.56
CA THR A 31 -53.91 58.79 104.40
C THR A 31 -54.17 58.26 105.80
N ILE A 32 -53.42 58.81 106.74
CA ILE A 32 -53.47 58.58 108.18
C ILE A 32 -54.76 59.23 108.68
N MET A 33 -55.74 58.44 109.14
CA MET A 33 -56.91 59.00 109.82
C MET A 33 -56.45 59.57 111.17
N SER A 34 -56.56 60.89 111.29
CA SER A 34 -56.33 61.65 112.50
C SER A 34 -57.42 61.34 113.53
N MET A 35 -57.10 61.46 114.82
CA MET A 35 -58.02 61.17 115.94
C MET A 35 -59.30 62.05 115.90
N ASP A 36 -59.29 63.17 115.16
CA ASP A 36 -60.45 64.04 114.88
C ASP A 36 -61.44 63.50 113.83
N ASP A 37 -60.98 62.69 112.87
CA ASP A 37 -61.87 62.13 111.83
C ASP A 37 -62.80 61.07 112.41
N SER A 38 -62.38 60.40 113.50
CA SER A 38 -63.20 59.44 114.23
C SER A 38 -64.38 60.12 114.94
N TYR A 39 -64.17 61.29 115.54
CA TYR A 39 -65.25 62.03 116.22
C TYR A 39 -66.24 62.60 115.21
N THR A 40 -65.77 63.10 114.06
CA THR A 40 -66.65 63.66 113.02
C THR A 40 -67.46 62.57 112.32
N HIS A 41 -66.86 61.39 112.08
CA HIS A 41 -67.54 60.26 111.45
C HIS A 41 -68.48 59.50 112.41
N LEU A 42 -68.19 59.48 113.72
CA LEU A 42 -69.09 58.96 114.76
C LEU A 42 -70.24 59.94 115.07
N PHE A 43 -69.98 61.25 115.08
CA PHE A 43 -71.02 62.27 115.25
C PHE A 43 -72.03 62.24 114.09
N ASN A 44 -71.56 62.18 112.83
CA ASN A 44 -72.44 62.04 111.66
C ASN A 44 -73.15 60.68 111.59
N ARG A 45 -72.56 59.61 112.16
CA ARG A 45 -73.20 58.29 112.18
C ARG A 45 -74.25 58.15 113.28
N HIS A 46 -74.16 58.90 114.38
CA HIS A 46 -75.13 58.87 115.47
C HIS A 46 -76.22 59.93 115.39
N PHE A 47 -75.98 61.11 114.79
CA PHE A 47 -77.00 62.18 114.68
C PHE A 47 -77.75 62.21 113.35
N SER A 48 -77.16 61.78 112.23
CA SER A 48 -77.81 61.88 110.89
C SER A 48 -78.67 60.67 110.50
N LYS A 49 -78.87 59.70 111.40
CA LYS A 49 -79.68 58.49 111.11
C LYS A 49 -80.97 58.35 111.92
N ASN A 50 -81.27 59.28 112.83
CA ASN A 50 -82.45 59.24 113.72
C ASN A 50 -83.15 60.61 113.87
N MET A 51 -83.43 61.31 112.76
CA MET A 51 -84.45 62.36 112.74
C MET A 51 -85.66 61.87 111.92
N PRO A 52 -86.85 61.71 112.54
CA PRO A 52 -88.06 61.30 111.84
C PRO A 52 -88.63 62.46 111.02
N GLU A 53 -88.40 62.42 109.71
CA GLU A 53 -88.71 63.48 108.75
C GLU A 53 -90.19 63.49 108.29
N LYS A 54 -91.14 62.96 109.08
CA LYS A 54 -92.55 62.84 108.64
C LYS A 54 -93.63 63.22 109.64
N GLU A 55 -93.31 63.94 110.72
CA GLU A 55 -94.32 64.60 111.58
C GLU A 55 -94.20 66.14 111.61
N MET A 56 -93.38 66.73 110.73
CA MET A 56 -93.21 68.18 110.57
C MET A 56 -93.71 68.71 109.21
N GLU A 57 -94.66 68.04 108.57
CA GLU A 57 -95.17 68.43 107.25
C GLU A 57 -96.40 69.38 107.31
N GLU A 58 -96.93 69.68 108.50
CA GLU A 58 -98.10 70.56 108.68
C GLU A 58 -97.79 71.98 109.21
N TYR A 59 -96.52 72.31 109.51
CA TYR A 59 -96.11 73.64 110.00
C TYR A 59 -94.78 74.17 109.44
N LEU A 60 -94.43 73.88 108.18
CA LEU A 60 -93.28 74.49 107.50
C LEU A 60 -93.71 75.65 106.58
N SER A 61 -93.09 76.82 106.78
CA SER A 61 -93.34 78.07 106.06
C SER A 61 -92.91 77.98 104.58
N PRO A 62 -93.61 78.64 103.63
CA PRO A 62 -93.26 78.65 102.20
C PRO A 62 -91.80 79.02 101.87
N ALA A 63 -91.10 79.71 102.76
CA ALA A 63 -89.69 80.10 102.59
C ALA A 63 -88.69 78.94 102.69
N THR A 64 -88.95 77.91 103.51
CA THR A 64 -88.05 76.76 103.69
C THR A 64 -88.15 75.74 102.56
N ARG A 65 -89.36 75.50 102.01
CA ARG A 65 -89.54 74.71 100.77
C ARG A 65 -88.83 75.32 99.57
N LEU A 66 -88.75 76.65 99.51
CA LEU A 66 -88.04 77.38 98.46
C LEU A 66 -86.53 77.22 98.58
N LEU A 67 -86.01 77.16 99.81
CA LEU A 67 -84.59 76.91 100.09
C LEU A 67 -84.17 75.48 99.76
N GLU A 68 -84.98 74.47 100.12
CA GLU A 68 -84.74 73.08 99.70
C GLU A 68 -84.80 72.93 98.18
N LYS A 69 -85.81 73.51 97.51
CA LYS A 69 -85.86 73.51 96.05
C LYS A 69 -84.67 74.22 95.41
N ARG A 70 -84.10 75.23 96.07
CA ARG A 70 -82.89 75.94 95.61
C ARG A 70 -81.62 75.13 95.87
N HIS A 71 -81.56 74.39 96.97
CA HIS A 71 -80.47 73.45 97.26
C HIS A 71 -80.50 72.27 96.27
N GLU A 72 -81.66 71.63 96.06
CA GLU A 72 -81.85 70.59 95.05
C GLU A 72 -81.50 71.09 93.64
N MET A 73 -81.87 72.34 93.30
CA MET A 73 -81.52 72.96 92.03
C MET A 73 -80.00 73.19 91.92
N SER A 74 -79.34 73.64 92.99
CA SER A 74 -77.89 73.82 93.03
C SER A 74 -77.13 72.50 92.96
N GLU A 75 -77.63 71.45 93.60
CA GLU A 75 -77.05 70.09 93.52
C GLU A 75 -77.26 69.48 92.13
N MET A 76 -78.43 69.70 91.54
CA MET A 76 -78.72 69.28 90.16
C MET A 76 -77.85 70.05 89.16
N GLU A 77 -77.64 71.36 89.36
CA GLU A 77 -76.74 72.18 88.55
C GLU A 77 -75.28 71.75 88.71
N HIS A 78 -74.84 71.42 89.92
CA HIS A 78 -73.49 70.91 90.18
C HIS A 78 -73.29 69.51 89.58
N ALA A 79 -74.28 68.62 89.68
CA ALA A 79 -74.24 67.29 89.05
C ALA A 79 -74.27 67.39 87.51
N LEU A 80 -75.04 68.34 86.96
CA LEU A 80 -75.07 68.63 85.54
C LEU A 80 -73.74 69.24 85.06
N ALA A 81 -73.11 70.10 85.85
CA ALA A 81 -71.79 70.65 85.57
C ALA A 81 -70.72 69.56 85.57
N ALA A 82 -70.71 68.67 86.57
CA ALA A 82 -69.82 67.52 86.63
C ALA A 82 -70.03 66.55 85.45
N GLN A 83 -71.28 66.29 85.06
CA GLN A 83 -71.59 65.45 83.90
C GLN A 83 -71.14 66.10 82.58
N LYS A 84 -71.28 67.42 82.44
CA LYS A 84 -70.77 68.19 81.29
C LYS A 84 -69.24 68.15 81.22
N GLU A 85 -68.56 68.30 82.35
CA GLU A 85 -67.10 68.20 82.43
C GLU A 85 -66.61 66.79 82.11
N GLU A 86 -67.26 65.75 82.65
CA GLU A 86 -66.94 64.36 82.34
C GLU A 86 -67.19 64.02 80.86
N PHE A 87 -68.29 64.54 80.27
CA PHE A 87 -68.58 64.41 78.85
C PHE A 87 -67.53 65.13 78.00
N GLN A 88 -67.12 66.34 78.40
CA GLN A 88 -66.08 67.12 77.73
C GLN A 88 -64.73 66.38 77.76
N MET A 89 -64.31 65.88 78.92
CA MET A 89 -63.08 65.07 79.04
C MET A 89 -63.13 63.80 78.18
N LYS A 90 -64.28 63.11 78.13
CA LYS A 90 -64.47 61.94 77.26
C LYS A 90 -64.42 62.32 75.78
N MET A 91 -65.02 63.44 75.38
CA MET A 91 -64.96 63.95 74.01
C MET A 91 -63.53 64.31 73.62
N GLU A 92 -62.78 65.00 74.49
CA GLU A 92 -61.36 65.32 74.25
C GLU A 92 -60.49 64.07 74.16
N SER A 93 -60.70 63.07 75.01
CA SER A 93 -59.98 61.79 74.95
C SER A 93 -60.29 61.03 73.65
N LEU A 94 -61.56 60.99 73.22
CA LEU A 94 -61.97 60.37 71.97
C LEU A 94 -61.43 61.13 70.75
N GLN A 95 -61.37 62.46 70.82
CA GLN A 95 -60.79 63.30 69.77
C GLN A 95 -59.29 63.05 69.64
N GLN A 96 -58.55 63.04 70.75
CA GLN A 96 -57.13 62.68 70.76
C GLN A 96 -56.90 61.25 70.23
N ARG A 97 -57.78 60.30 70.58
CA ARG A 97 -57.69 58.92 70.09
C ARG A 97 -57.95 58.83 68.58
N ARG A 98 -58.90 59.60 68.05
CA ARG A 98 -59.16 59.72 66.61
C ARG A 98 -57.96 60.29 65.87
N GLU A 99 -57.40 61.40 66.35
CA GLU A 99 -56.21 62.02 65.75
C GLU A 99 -54.99 61.09 65.79
N GLU A 100 -54.80 60.34 66.88
CA GLU A 100 -53.74 59.33 66.99
C GLU A 100 -53.93 58.17 65.99
N LEU A 101 -55.17 57.70 65.83
CA LEU A 101 -55.53 56.68 64.84
C LEU A 101 -55.29 57.16 63.42
N GLU A 102 -55.67 58.40 63.10
CA GLU A 102 -55.47 58.99 61.78
C GLU A 102 -53.98 59.18 61.47
N ARG A 103 -53.16 59.61 62.44
CA ARG A 103 -51.70 59.65 62.30
C ARG A 103 -51.11 58.26 62.04
N LYS A 104 -51.56 57.24 62.77
CA LYS A 104 -51.11 55.85 62.58
C LYS A 104 -51.53 55.30 61.22
N GLU A 105 -52.74 55.62 60.77
CA GLU A 105 -53.22 55.24 59.43
C GLU A 105 -52.38 55.90 58.34
N PHE A 106 -52.06 57.20 58.49
CA PHE A 106 -51.19 57.91 57.56
C PHE A 106 -49.79 57.30 57.50
N GLN A 107 -49.17 57.03 58.65
CA GLN A 107 -47.87 56.36 58.72
C GLN A 107 -47.89 54.97 58.08
N LEU A 108 -48.97 54.20 58.30
CA LEU A 108 -49.13 52.89 57.69
C LEU A 108 -49.23 53.00 56.17
N LYS A 109 -50.05 53.91 55.65
CA LYS A 109 -50.15 54.21 54.20
C LYS A 109 -48.81 54.60 53.59
N GLU A 110 -48.05 55.47 54.27
CA GLU A 110 -46.73 55.89 53.80
C GLU A 110 -45.73 54.72 53.81
N SER A 111 -45.74 53.89 54.85
CA SER A 111 -44.90 52.68 54.91
C SER A 111 -45.25 51.67 53.81
N LEU A 112 -46.54 51.49 53.50
CA LEU A 112 -47.02 50.62 52.42
C LEU A 112 -46.48 51.07 51.07
N LEU A 113 -46.51 52.37 50.79
CA LEU A 113 -45.93 52.94 49.56
C LEU A 113 -44.42 52.73 49.49
N LYS A 114 -43.70 52.89 50.61
CA LYS A 114 -42.25 52.62 50.69
C LYS A 114 -41.95 51.14 50.47
N PHE A 115 -42.75 50.23 51.03
CA PHE A 115 -42.61 48.78 50.85
C PHE A 115 -42.91 48.35 49.41
N ASP A 116 -43.97 48.86 48.79
CA ASP A 116 -44.29 48.58 47.39
C ASP A 116 -43.15 49.05 46.47
N LYS A 117 -42.63 50.27 46.70
CA LYS A 117 -41.46 50.79 45.98
C LYS A 117 -40.23 49.89 46.18
N PHE A 118 -39.96 49.48 47.42
CA PHE A 118 -38.84 48.59 47.74
C PHE A 118 -38.97 47.22 47.05
N LEU A 119 -40.17 46.62 47.04
CA LEU A 119 -40.43 45.36 46.36
C LEU A 119 -40.20 45.49 44.86
N LYS A 120 -40.75 46.52 44.21
CA LYS A 120 -40.53 46.79 42.78
C LYS A 120 -39.04 46.98 42.44
N GLU A 121 -38.31 47.73 43.26
CA GLU A 121 -36.88 47.93 43.06
C GLU A 121 -36.07 46.65 43.29
N ASN A 122 -36.42 45.84 44.29
CA ASN A 122 -35.77 44.57 44.58
C ASN A 122 -36.02 43.56 43.46
N ASP A 123 -37.26 43.42 43.01
CA ASP A 123 -37.63 42.58 41.87
C ASP A 123 -36.91 43.03 40.60
N SER A 124 -36.81 44.33 40.36
CA SER A 124 -36.04 44.89 39.24
C SER A 124 -34.54 44.55 39.34
N LYS A 125 -33.94 44.65 40.54
CA LYS A 125 -32.54 44.25 40.79
C LYS A 125 -32.34 42.74 40.58
N ARG A 126 -33.25 41.91 41.10
CA ARG A 126 -33.24 40.46 40.94
C ARG A 126 -33.38 40.07 39.48
N ALA A 127 -34.33 40.66 38.75
CA ALA A 127 -34.54 40.42 37.33
C ALA A 127 -33.30 40.81 36.50
N ARG A 128 -32.67 41.96 36.78
CA ARG A 128 -31.40 42.36 36.12
C ARG A 128 -30.26 41.39 36.43
N ALA A 129 -30.11 40.97 37.68
CA ALA A 129 -29.06 40.03 38.08
C ALA A 129 -29.23 38.65 37.41
N VAL A 130 -30.47 38.14 37.38
CA VAL A 130 -30.79 36.88 36.70
C VAL A 130 -30.56 36.99 35.20
N LYS A 131 -31.00 38.08 34.56
CA LYS A 131 -30.76 38.32 33.14
C LYS A 131 -29.26 38.35 32.82
N LYS A 132 -28.48 39.13 33.58
CA LYS A 132 -27.02 39.20 33.39
C LYS A 132 -26.34 37.84 33.56
N ALA A 133 -26.74 37.07 34.57
CA ALA A 133 -26.20 35.73 34.78
C ALA A 133 -26.54 34.76 33.63
N ASN A 134 -27.74 34.88 33.04
CA ASN A 134 -28.13 34.09 31.87
C ASN A 134 -27.35 34.52 30.62
N ASP A 135 -27.26 35.82 30.36
CA ASP A 135 -26.50 36.37 29.23
C ASP A 135 -25.02 35.93 29.30
N GLU A 136 -24.40 35.96 30.48
CA GLU A 136 -23.03 35.47 30.71
C GLU A 136 -22.90 33.95 30.49
N ARG A 137 -23.89 33.16 30.91
CA ARG A 137 -23.92 31.71 30.67
C ARG A 137 -24.06 31.37 29.19
N ASP A 138 -24.89 32.10 28.45
CA ASP A 138 -25.07 31.92 27.02
C ASP A 138 -23.81 32.34 26.26
N LEU A 139 -23.20 33.47 26.63
CA LEU A 139 -21.92 33.91 26.06
C LEU A 139 -20.81 32.88 26.30
N LYS A 140 -20.71 32.34 27.52
CA LYS A 140 -19.76 31.27 27.83
C LYS A 140 -20.00 30.04 26.95
N ARG A 141 -21.26 29.62 26.76
CA ARG A 141 -21.60 28.47 25.91
C ARG A 141 -21.16 28.68 24.45
N VAL A 142 -21.30 29.90 23.93
CA VAL A 142 -20.82 30.23 22.57
C VAL A 142 -19.29 30.15 22.51
N LYS A 143 -18.59 30.72 23.50
CA LYS A 143 -17.13 30.69 23.56
C LYS A 143 -16.55 29.29 23.77
N ASP A 144 -17.18 28.46 24.60
CA ASP A 144 -16.78 27.06 24.79
C ASP A 144 -16.90 26.26 23.49
N LYS A 145 -17.93 26.52 22.67
CA LYS A 145 -18.05 25.92 21.34
C LYS A 145 -16.95 26.38 20.39
N GLU A 146 -16.67 27.69 20.36
CA GLU A 146 -15.60 28.27 19.55
C GLU A 146 -14.22 27.69 19.93
N ILE A 147 -13.93 27.59 21.24
CA ILE A 147 -12.72 26.94 21.76
C ILE A 147 -12.65 25.48 21.30
N GLY A 148 -13.75 24.73 21.36
CA GLY A 148 -13.82 23.36 20.88
C GLY A 148 -13.48 23.23 19.38
N SER A 149 -14.09 24.08 18.55
CA SER A 149 -13.82 24.12 17.11
C SER A 149 -12.36 24.48 16.79
N LEU A 150 -11.82 25.53 17.42
CA LEU A 150 -10.42 25.97 17.20
C LEU A 150 -9.40 24.95 17.72
N SER A 151 -9.70 24.28 18.83
CA SER A 151 -8.83 23.23 19.38
C SER A 151 -8.76 22.03 18.44
N GLU A 152 -9.88 21.65 17.83
CA GLU A 152 -9.91 20.55 16.85
C GLU A 152 -9.15 20.93 15.57
N GLU A 153 -9.35 22.15 15.05
CA GLU A 153 -8.60 22.65 13.90
C GLU A 153 -7.08 22.64 14.18
N THR A 154 -6.68 23.13 15.35
CA THR A 154 -5.28 23.12 15.79
C THR A 154 -4.73 21.69 15.86
N ARG A 155 -5.52 20.74 16.38
CA ARG A 155 -5.15 19.32 16.46
C ARG A 155 -4.93 18.73 15.07
N ILE A 156 -5.81 19.04 14.11
CA ILE A 156 -5.72 18.55 12.72
C ILE A 156 -4.45 19.09 12.06
N VAL A 157 -4.24 20.41 12.10
CA VAL A 157 -3.07 21.06 11.46
C VAL A 157 -1.76 20.58 12.09
N THR A 158 -1.72 20.44 13.42
CA THR A 158 -0.55 19.92 14.12
C THR A 158 -0.26 18.46 13.74
N GLY A 159 -1.31 17.63 13.60
CA GLY A 159 -1.16 16.26 13.13
C GLY A 159 -0.66 16.18 11.68
N GLN A 160 -1.10 17.08 10.79
CA GLN A 160 -0.59 17.17 9.42
C GLN A 160 0.87 17.60 9.39
N LYS A 161 1.24 18.60 10.20
CA LYS A 161 2.63 19.05 10.35
C LYS A 161 3.52 17.90 10.82
N GLN A 162 3.14 17.17 11.87
CA GLN A 162 3.92 16.04 12.36
C GLN A 162 4.14 14.97 11.28
N LYS A 163 3.10 14.64 10.51
CA LYS A 163 3.24 13.69 9.38
C LYS A 163 4.21 14.17 8.31
N LEU A 164 4.27 15.49 8.05
CA LEU A 164 5.23 16.07 7.12
C LEU A 164 6.64 16.06 7.70
N ASP A 165 6.80 16.39 8.97
CA ASP A 165 8.09 16.36 9.67
C ASP A 165 8.67 14.93 9.70
N ASP A 166 7.85 13.91 10.00
CA ASP A 166 8.27 12.50 9.98
C ASP A 166 8.73 12.06 8.57
N ARG A 167 8.07 12.55 7.52
CA ARG A 167 8.47 12.29 6.12
C ARG A 167 9.77 13.01 5.79
N LEU A 168 9.91 14.26 6.20
CA LEU A 168 11.11 15.05 5.98
C LEU A 168 12.32 14.41 6.66
N GLU A 169 12.17 13.93 7.89
CA GLU A 169 13.23 13.25 8.64
C GLU A 169 13.70 11.98 7.93
N LYS A 170 12.77 11.15 7.43
CA LYS A 170 13.10 9.98 6.61
C LYS A 170 13.87 10.35 5.34
N HIS A 171 13.56 11.49 4.72
CA HIS A 171 14.23 11.93 3.50
C HIS A 171 15.54 12.71 3.76
N ALA A 172 15.75 13.22 4.98
CA ALA A 172 16.92 14.00 5.35
C ALA A 172 18.23 13.21 5.17
N MET A 173 18.23 11.89 5.41
CA MET A 173 19.41 11.05 5.16
C MET A 173 19.82 11.01 3.69
N PHE A 174 18.86 10.98 2.76
CA PHE A 174 19.14 10.98 1.32
C PHE A 174 19.63 12.36 0.88
N HIS A 175 19.05 13.43 1.40
CA HIS A 175 19.53 14.78 1.12
C HIS A 175 20.99 14.96 1.57
N LYS A 176 21.32 14.60 2.82
CA LYS A 176 22.70 14.63 3.34
C LYS A 176 23.66 13.75 2.53
N TYR A 177 23.18 12.62 2.03
CA TYR A 177 23.97 11.79 1.12
C TYR A 177 24.25 12.53 -0.20
N LEU A 178 23.23 13.12 -0.84
CA LEU A 178 23.38 13.87 -2.08
C LEU A 178 24.25 15.12 -1.91
N GLU A 179 24.18 15.80 -0.77
CA GLU A 179 25.11 16.89 -0.43
C GLU A 179 26.57 16.40 -0.37
N ARG A 180 26.83 15.22 0.21
CA ARG A 180 28.18 14.62 0.22
C ARG A 180 28.65 14.23 -1.18
N VAL A 181 27.76 13.69 -2.01
CA VAL A 181 28.05 13.38 -3.41
C VAL A 181 28.40 14.66 -4.17
N LEU A 182 27.61 15.72 -4.00
CA LEU A 182 27.87 17.03 -4.59
C LEU A 182 29.21 17.61 -4.13
N ALA A 183 29.53 17.49 -2.83
CA ALA A 183 30.81 17.96 -2.29
C ALA A 183 32.02 17.17 -2.82
N SER A 184 31.81 15.93 -3.25
CA SER A 184 32.87 15.08 -3.81
C SER A 184 32.99 15.22 -5.34
N ALA A 185 31.94 15.69 -6.00
CA ALA A 185 31.87 15.84 -7.45
C ALA A 185 31.91 17.33 -7.83
N GLU A 186 33.12 17.83 -8.13
CA GLU A 186 33.36 19.24 -8.51
C GLU A 186 32.63 19.66 -9.80
N GLU A 187 32.17 18.69 -10.61
CA GLU A 187 31.49 18.93 -11.89
C GLU A 187 30.05 19.45 -11.74
N PHE A 188 29.41 19.25 -10.57
CA PHE A 188 28.02 19.62 -10.33
C PHE A 188 27.91 20.74 -9.31
N ARG A 189 26.99 21.68 -9.55
CA ARG A 189 26.71 22.80 -8.64
C ARG A 189 25.47 22.58 -7.79
N GLU A 190 24.53 21.79 -8.30
CA GLU A 190 23.29 21.48 -7.61
C GLU A 190 23.00 19.97 -7.57
N ILE A 191 22.35 19.51 -6.50
CA ILE A 191 21.87 18.13 -6.38
C ILE A 191 20.97 17.73 -7.56
N ARG A 192 20.20 18.68 -8.10
CA ARG A 192 19.33 18.44 -9.28
C ARG A 192 20.11 18.02 -10.52
N GLU A 193 21.30 18.56 -10.72
CA GLU A 193 22.16 18.22 -11.85
C GLU A 193 22.68 16.78 -11.71
N VAL A 194 23.05 16.37 -10.48
CA VAL A 194 23.44 14.99 -10.16
C VAL A 194 22.31 14.01 -10.47
N ILE A 195 21.07 14.35 -10.06
CA ILE A 195 19.88 13.53 -10.35
C ILE A 195 19.63 13.44 -11.86
N ALA A 196 19.64 14.58 -12.57
CA ALA A 196 19.42 14.59 -14.01
C ALA A 196 20.49 13.78 -14.78
N ARG A 197 21.75 13.84 -14.33
CA ARG A 197 22.83 13.03 -14.88
C ARG A 197 22.61 11.54 -14.60
N TYR A 198 22.20 11.19 -13.38
CA TYR A 198 21.85 9.81 -13.03
C TYR A 198 20.70 9.30 -13.90
N ASP A 199 19.62 10.06 -14.07
CA ASP A 199 18.47 9.67 -14.89
C ASP A 199 18.89 9.43 -16.35
N THR A 200 19.72 10.32 -16.90
CA THR A 200 20.28 10.16 -18.25
C THR A 200 21.15 8.90 -18.34
N LEU A 201 21.98 8.65 -17.33
CA LEU A 201 22.84 7.47 -17.29
C LEU A 201 22.02 6.18 -17.19
N VAL A 202 20.97 6.15 -16.37
CA VAL A 202 20.06 5.00 -16.26
C VAL A 202 19.32 4.76 -17.58
N ALA A 203 18.83 5.82 -18.23
CA ALA A 203 18.18 5.70 -19.53
C ALA A 203 19.13 5.14 -20.60
N THR A 204 20.32 5.73 -20.73
CA THR A 204 21.33 5.24 -21.69
C THR A 204 21.81 3.83 -21.39
N HIS A 205 21.94 3.46 -20.12
CA HIS A 205 22.30 2.10 -19.72
C HIS A 205 21.24 1.08 -20.13
N LYS A 206 19.96 1.43 -19.94
CA LYS A 206 18.84 0.60 -20.37
C LYS A 206 18.84 0.41 -21.89
N ASP A 207 18.97 1.49 -22.64
CA ASP A 207 19.02 1.45 -24.11
C ASP A 207 20.21 0.62 -24.61
N LEU A 208 21.35 0.69 -23.93
CA LEU A 208 22.55 -0.07 -24.27
C LEU A 208 22.37 -1.57 -23.99
N ILE A 209 21.72 -1.95 -22.88
CA ILE A 209 21.40 -3.35 -22.58
C ILE A 209 20.44 -3.92 -23.64
N GLU A 210 19.42 -3.16 -24.04
CA GLU A 210 18.47 -3.59 -25.06
C GLU A 210 19.18 -3.82 -26.40
N LYS A 211 20.03 -2.87 -26.82
CA LYS A 211 20.88 -3.01 -28.02
C LYS A 211 21.85 -4.18 -27.95
N ASP A 212 22.42 -4.45 -26.78
CA ASP A 212 23.33 -5.59 -26.60
C ASP A 212 22.57 -6.91 -26.77
N HIS A 213 21.37 -7.03 -26.19
CA HIS A 213 20.51 -8.20 -26.42
C HIS A 213 20.13 -8.37 -27.88
N GLU A 214 19.70 -7.31 -28.58
CA GLU A 214 19.40 -7.38 -30.01
C GLU A 214 20.61 -7.84 -30.84
N ASN A 215 21.80 -7.34 -30.51
CA ASN A 215 23.05 -7.74 -31.17
C ASN A 215 23.41 -9.21 -30.87
N GLN A 216 23.23 -9.66 -29.63
CA GLN A 216 23.46 -11.05 -29.25
C GLN A 216 22.53 -11.98 -30.03
N ASP A 217 21.24 -11.66 -30.13
CA ASP A 217 20.26 -12.43 -30.91
C ASP A 217 20.65 -12.49 -32.40
N LEU A 218 21.10 -11.37 -32.97
CA LEU A 218 21.58 -11.32 -34.36
C LEU A 218 22.83 -12.19 -34.57
N ILE A 219 23.77 -12.14 -33.62
CA ILE A 219 24.99 -12.96 -33.66
C ILE A 219 24.62 -14.44 -33.56
N GLU A 220 23.68 -14.81 -32.70
CA GLU A 220 23.22 -16.20 -32.55
C GLU A 220 22.52 -16.70 -33.82
N ASP A 221 21.64 -15.90 -34.43
CA ASP A 221 21.00 -16.24 -35.70
C ASP A 221 22.03 -16.41 -36.83
N GLN A 222 23.00 -15.51 -36.94
CA GLN A 222 24.08 -15.62 -37.93
C GLN A 222 24.96 -16.86 -37.68
N LYS A 223 25.33 -17.14 -36.43
CA LYS A 223 26.06 -18.36 -36.05
C LYS A 223 25.27 -19.60 -36.43
N GLN A 224 23.96 -19.63 -36.18
CA GLN A 224 23.10 -20.76 -36.52
C GLN A 224 23.01 -20.97 -38.04
N LYS A 225 22.84 -19.88 -38.81
CA LYS A 225 22.85 -19.92 -40.28
C LYS A 225 24.18 -20.44 -40.82
N PHE A 226 25.30 -19.98 -40.25
CA PHE A 226 26.63 -20.43 -40.65
C PHE A 226 26.87 -21.91 -40.33
N SER A 227 26.48 -22.37 -39.14
CA SER A 227 26.55 -23.80 -38.77
C SER A 227 25.76 -24.68 -39.74
N ARG A 228 24.51 -24.30 -40.07
CA ARG A 228 23.69 -25.02 -41.07
C ARG A 228 24.35 -25.04 -42.45
N PHE A 229 24.98 -23.94 -42.86
CA PHE A 229 25.71 -23.89 -44.14
C PHE A 229 26.93 -24.83 -44.14
N ILE A 230 27.71 -24.84 -43.06
CA ILE A 230 28.85 -25.76 -42.90
C ILE A 230 28.38 -27.20 -42.98
N GLU A 231 27.32 -27.56 -42.24
CA GLU A 231 26.78 -28.93 -42.26
C GLU A 231 26.36 -29.32 -43.67
N LYS A 232 25.62 -28.47 -44.37
CA LYS A 232 25.23 -28.71 -45.76
C LYS A 232 26.45 -28.95 -46.66
N LYS A 233 27.50 -28.12 -46.54
CA LYS A 233 28.73 -28.29 -47.32
C LYS A 233 29.51 -29.55 -46.95
N ARG A 234 29.54 -29.94 -45.68
CA ARG A 234 30.11 -31.22 -45.25
C ARG A 234 29.37 -32.40 -45.87
N TYR A 235 28.04 -32.36 -45.94
CA TYR A 235 27.25 -33.38 -46.63
C TYR A 235 27.55 -33.44 -48.14
N GLU A 236 27.67 -32.28 -48.80
CA GLU A 236 28.04 -32.22 -50.23
C GLU A 236 29.44 -32.83 -50.47
N ILE A 237 30.44 -32.48 -49.66
CA ILE A 237 31.80 -33.03 -49.74
C ILE A 237 31.78 -34.56 -49.53
N LEU A 238 31.03 -35.05 -48.54
CA LEU A 238 30.88 -36.49 -48.32
C LEU A 238 30.25 -37.18 -49.54
N GLY A 239 29.24 -36.57 -50.15
CA GLY A 239 28.64 -37.06 -51.40
C GLY A 239 29.64 -37.14 -52.54
N PHE A 240 30.47 -36.11 -52.74
CA PHE A 240 31.52 -36.12 -53.76
C PHE A 240 32.62 -37.14 -53.48
N ASN A 241 33.05 -37.28 -52.23
CA ASN A 241 34.03 -38.30 -51.84
C ASN A 241 33.52 -39.72 -52.11
N ASN A 242 32.25 -40.00 -51.79
CA ASN A 242 31.65 -41.30 -52.12
C ASN A 242 31.62 -41.55 -53.63
N LYS A 243 31.28 -40.52 -54.42
CA LYS A 243 31.30 -40.62 -55.89
C LYS A 243 32.71 -40.82 -56.44
N LEU A 244 33.70 -40.12 -55.88
CA LEU A 244 35.11 -40.25 -56.25
C LEU A 244 35.61 -41.67 -55.98
N SER A 245 35.36 -42.21 -54.79
CA SER A 245 35.70 -43.59 -54.45
C SER A 245 35.06 -44.59 -55.42
N GLY A 246 33.78 -44.39 -55.77
CA GLY A 246 33.09 -45.24 -56.74
C GLY A 246 33.70 -45.17 -58.15
N LEU A 247 34.11 -43.98 -58.59
CA LEU A 247 34.80 -43.79 -59.87
C LEU A 247 36.21 -44.41 -59.85
N GLN A 248 36.95 -44.27 -58.76
CA GLN A 248 38.28 -44.87 -58.59
C GLN A 248 38.19 -46.40 -58.68
N THR A 249 37.26 -47.03 -57.96
CA THR A 249 37.06 -48.48 -58.04
C THR A 249 36.71 -48.93 -59.46
N ARG A 250 35.96 -48.13 -60.23
CA ARG A 250 35.65 -48.45 -61.64
C ARG A 250 36.88 -48.31 -62.52
N LEU A 251 37.70 -47.28 -62.31
CA LEU A 251 38.95 -47.09 -63.03
C LEU A 251 39.91 -48.25 -62.78
N ASP A 252 40.12 -48.62 -61.51
CA ASP A 252 41.02 -49.72 -61.13
C ASP A 252 40.56 -51.04 -61.77
N LYS A 253 39.26 -51.32 -61.79
CA LYS A 253 38.69 -52.50 -62.48
C LYS A 253 38.98 -52.49 -63.99
N ALA A 254 38.75 -51.36 -64.65
CA ALA A 254 39.00 -51.22 -66.08
C ALA A 254 40.50 -51.35 -66.41
N GLN A 255 41.38 -50.82 -65.55
CA GLN A 255 42.83 -50.96 -65.69
C GLN A 255 43.27 -52.42 -65.56
N ILE A 256 42.79 -53.14 -64.54
CA ILE A 256 43.07 -54.58 -64.37
C ILE A 256 42.63 -55.38 -65.59
N GLU A 257 41.44 -55.09 -66.14
CA GLU A 257 40.96 -55.75 -67.36
C GLU A 257 41.82 -55.41 -68.58
N SER A 258 42.21 -54.15 -68.75
CA SER A 258 43.09 -53.71 -69.84
C SER A 258 44.44 -54.41 -69.79
N GLU A 259 45.08 -54.45 -68.61
CA GLU A 259 46.36 -55.12 -68.40
C GLU A 259 46.27 -56.63 -68.72
N LYS A 260 45.17 -57.28 -68.33
CA LYS A 260 44.92 -58.68 -68.66
C LYS A 260 44.86 -58.91 -70.17
N TRP A 261 44.11 -58.08 -70.89
CA TRP A 261 44.01 -58.20 -72.35
C TRP A 261 45.31 -57.86 -73.06
N GLU A 262 46.05 -56.88 -72.57
CA GLU A 262 47.35 -56.51 -73.13
C GLU A 262 48.41 -57.61 -72.94
N SER A 263 48.39 -58.28 -71.78
CA SER A 263 49.22 -59.47 -71.52
C SER A 263 48.88 -60.62 -72.49
N LEU A 264 47.59 -60.92 -72.66
CA LEU A 264 47.12 -61.95 -73.61
C LEU A 264 47.52 -61.61 -75.04
N PHE A 265 47.31 -60.36 -75.46
CA PHE A 265 47.69 -59.88 -76.79
C PHE A 265 49.20 -59.98 -77.01
N THR A 266 50.00 -59.60 -76.01
CA THR A 266 51.47 -59.72 -76.04
C THR A 266 51.89 -61.18 -76.18
N HIS A 267 51.23 -62.10 -75.47
CA HIS A 267 51.50 -63.54 -75.58
C HIS A 267 51.18 -64.08 -76.99
N ILE A 268 50.04 -63.69 -77.56
CA ILE A 268 49.65 -64.05 -78.93
C ILE A 268 50.67 -63.49 -79.93
N LYS A 269 51.04 -62.22 -79.81
CA LYS A 269 52.03 -61.55 -80.67
C LYS A 269 53.38 -62.24 -80.61
N ASN A 270 53.88 -62.55 -79.41
CA ASN A 270 55.15 -63.27 -79.21
C ASN A 270 55.09 -64.68 -79.83
N THR A 271 53.96 -65.37 -79.69
CA THR A 271 53.76 -66.69 -80.29
C THR A 271 53.72 -66.62 -81.82
N ALA A 272 53.01 -65.64 -82.38
CA ALA A 272 52.97 -65.39 -83.81
C ALA A 272 54.36 -65.03 -84.37
N ALA A 273 55.13 -64.20 -83.68
CA ALA A 273 56.51 -63.87 -84.04
C ALA A 273 57.41 -65.12 -84.05
N LYS A 274 57.33 -65.96 -83.01
CA LYS A 274 58.05 -67.25 -82.95
C LYS A 274 57.68 -68.17 -84.12
N LYS A 275 56.38 -68.32 -84.43
CA LYS A 275 55.89 -69.09 -85.57
C LYS A 275 56.37 -68.52 -86.91
N THR A 276 56.39 -67.19 -87.03
CA THR A 276 56.88 -66.50 -88.24
C THR A 276 58.38 -66.75 -88.45
N ILE A 277 59.19 -66.67 -87.39
CA ILE A 277 60.63 -66.99 -87.45
C ILE A 277 60.84 -68.46 -87.81
N LEU A 278 60.10 -69.39 -87.17
CA LEU A 278 60.20 -70.82 -87.48
C LEU A 278 59.85 -71.10 -88.94
N LEU A 279 58.75 -70.52 -89.43
CA LEU A 279 58.37 -70.62 -90.84
C LEU A 279 59.47 -70.07 -91.75
N GLY A 280 60.04 -68.91 -91.43
CA GLY A 280 61.19 -68.35 -92.16
C GLY A 280 62.39 -69.30 -92.20
N ARG A 281 62.74 -69.94 -91.07
CA ARG A 281 63.81 -70.94 -91.00
C ARG A 281 63.52 -72.17 -91.86
N ILE A 282 62.29 -72.69 -91.81
CA ILE A 282 61.86 -73.82 -92.65
C ILE A 282 62.00 -73.44 -94.13
N LYS A 283 61.47 -72.27 -94.53
CA LYS A 283 61.57 -71.77 -95.89
C LYS A 283 63.02 -71.66 -96.36
N MET A 284 63.91 -71.11 -95.53
CA MET A 284 65.34 -71.01 -95.85
C MET A 284 66.01 -72.38 -95.98
N ALA A 285 65.76 -73.31 -95.05
CA ALA A 285 66.33 -74.65 -95.09
C ALA A 285 65.84 -75.43 -96.33
N THR A 286 64.54 -75.37 -96.62
CA THR A 286 63.95 -75.90 -97.86
C THR A 286 64.62 -75.30 -99.08
N HIS A 287 64.74 -73.98 -99.15
CA HIS A 287 65.35 -73.31 -100.29
C HIS A 287 66.81 -73.74 -100.48
N ASN A 288 67.58 -73.84 -99.40
CA ASN A 288 68.96 -74.31 -99.43
C ASN A 288 69.07 -75.76 -99.96
N LEU A 289 68.20 -76.66 -99.49
CA LEU A 289 68.15 -78.04 -99.99
C LEU A 289 67.72 -78.11 -101.46
N TYR A 290 66.73 -77.29 -101.85
CA TYR A 290 66.26 -77.20 -103.23
C TYR A 290 67.37 -76.76 -104.18
N GLN A 291 68.15 -75.75 -103.78
CA GLN A 291 69.33 -75.33 -104.53
C GLN A 291 70.37 -76.46 -104.66
N LEU A 292 70.57 -77.28 -103.62
CA LEU A 292 71.48 -78.42 -103.66
C LEU A 292 71.01 -79.49 -104.67
N VAL A 293 69.72 -79.83 -104.65
CA VAL A 293 69.09 -80.75 -105.60
C VAL A 293 69.24 -80.24 -107.04
N ASN A 294 68.92 -78.97 -107.29
CA ASN A 294 69.09 -78.35 -108.60
C ASN A 294 70.55 -78.41 -109.09
N LYS A 295 71.53 -78.21 -108.18
CA LYS A 295 72.96 -78.32 -108.52
C LYS A 295 73.36 -79.74 -108.94
N GLN A 296 72.82 -80.77 -108.28
CA GLN A 296 73.13 -82.17 -108.63
C GLN A 296 72.46 -82.63 -109.93
N GLN A 297 71.26 -82.14 -110.24
CA GLN A 297 70.55 -82.46 -111.48
C GLN A 297 71.08 -81.73 -112.73
N LYS A 298 72.11 -80.86 -112.61
CA LYS A 298 72.74 -80.09 -113.70
C LYS A 298 71.76 -79.33 -114.63
N GLY A 299 70.55 -79.02 -114.15
CA GLY A 299 69.53 -78.26 -114.87
C GLY A 299 69.62 -76.76 -114.61
N PRO A 300 69.07 -75.90 -115.50
CA PRO A 300 69.06 -74.45 -115.29
C PRO A 300 68.31 -74.09 -114.00
N SER A 301 68.94 -73.24 -113.16
CA SER A 301 68.41 -72.80 -111.87
C SER A 301 67.13 -71.95 -112.04
N ALA A 302 65.96 -72.60 -112.15
CA ALA A 302 64.69 -71.90 -112.01
C ALA A 302 64.50 -71.54 -110.52
N GLN A 303 64.54 -70.25 -110.21
CA GLN A 303 64.25 -69.76 -108.86
C GLN A 303 62.73 -69.79 -108.64
N SER A 304 62.18 -70.87 -108.09
CA SER A 304 60.83 -70.84 -107.54
C SER A 304 60.89 -70.22 -106.15
N GLU A 305 60.06 -69.21 -105.86
CA GLU A 305 59.92 -68.62 -104.51
C GLU A 305 58.89 -69.37 -103.65
N ASP A 306 58.07 -70.24 -104.25
CA ASP A 306 57.10 -71.03 -103.50
C ASP A 306 57.78 -72.20 -102.79
N THR A 307 57.64 -72.22 -101.47
CA THR A 307 58.24 -73.25 -100.61
C THR A 307 57.61 -74.63 -100.84
N ALA A 308 56.32 -74.69 -101.20
CA ALA A 308 55.63 -75.97 -101.44
C ALA A 308 56.18 -76.65 -102.70
N GLU A 309 56.34 -75.90 -103.79
CA GLU A 309 56.96 -76.39 -105.04
C GLU A 309 58.41 -76.83 -104.84
N GLN A 310 59.20 -76.08 -104.07
CA GLN A 310 60.57 -76.45 -103.72
C GLN A 310 60.63 -77.78 -102.98
N LEU A 311 59.77 -77.98 -101.97
CA LEU A 311 59.67 -79.25 -101.23
C LEU A 311 59.26 -80.41 -102.14
N GLN A 312 58.32 -80.21 -103.06
CA GLN A 312 57.88 -81.25 -103.99
C GLN A 312 59.02 -81.71 -104.90
N LYS A 313 59.84 -80.79 -105.42
CA LYS A 313 61.01 -81.15 -106.24
C LYS A 313 62.09 -81.86 -105.41
N ILE A 314 62.35 -81.43 -104.18
CA ILE A 314 63.26 -82.15 -103.26
C ILE A 314 62.73 -83.56 -103.00
N GLN A 315 61.42 -83.72 -102.77
CA GLN A 315 60.80 -85.02 -102.52
C GLN A 315 60.95 -85.97 -103.70
N ILE A 316 60.64 -85.52 -104.93
CA ILE A 316 60.81 -86.33 -106.15
C ILE A 316 62.27 -86.78 -106.26
N PHE A 317 63.23 -85.88 -106.06
CA PHE A 317 64.64 -86.23 -106.13
C PHE A 317 65.08 -87.25 -105.07
N ILE A 318 64.60 -87.11 -103.83
CA ILE A 318 64.89 -88.10 -102.77
C ILE A 318 64.24 -89.44 -103.09
N GLN A 319 63.02 -89.46 -103.63
CA GLN A 319 62.34 -90.67 -104.06
C GLN A 319 63.08 -91.35 -105.21
N ASP A 320 63.54 -90.59 -106.20
CA ASP A 320 64.35 -91.10 -107.31
C ASP A 320 65.66 -91.71 -106.79
N LEU A 321 66.39 -91.00 -105.91
CA LEU A 321 67.61 -91.54 -105.28
C LEU A 321 67.33 -92.80 -104.45
N SER A 322 66.21 -92.84 -103.71
CA SER A 322 65.83 -93.99 -102.91
C SER A 322 65.47 -95.19 -103.79
N GLN A 323 64.79 -94.96 -104.91
CA GLN A 323 64.46 -95.97 -105.91
C GLN A 323 65.74 -96.51 -106.56
N ILE A 324 66.64 -95.63 -107.01
CA ILE A 324 67.96 -96.02 -107.56
C ILE A 324 68.74 -96.85 -106.53
N THR A 325 68.79 -96.43 -105.27
CA THR A 325 69.51 -97.17 -104.23
C THR A 325 68.86 -98.52 -103.91
N SER A 326 67.52 -98.60 -103.92
CA SER A 326 66.80 -99.86 -103.78
C SER A 326 67.04 -100.80 -104.96
N ASP A 327 67.15 -100.27 -106.17
CA ASP A 327 67.41 -101.05 -107.38
C ASP A 327 68.87 -101.53 -107.41
N ILE A 328 69.82 -100.71 -106.92
CA ILE A 328 71.21 -101.13 -106.66
C ILE A 328 71.25 -102.26 -105.62
N LYS A 329 70.54 -102.14 -104.50
CA LYS A 329 70.48 -103.22 -103.49
C LYS A 329 69.84 -104.50 -104.00
N LYS A 330 68.83 -104.41 -104.89
CA LYS A 330 68.26 -105.57 -105.58
C LYS A 330 69.27 -106.18 -106.57
N SER A 331 70.09 -105.37 -107.22
CA SER A 331 71.16 -105.84 -108.12
C SER A 331 72.33 -106.51 -107.39
N GLU A 332 72.70 -106.04 -106.20
CA GLU A 332 73.71 -106.68 -105.34
C GLU A 332 73.23 -108.04 -104.80
N HIS A 333 71.92 -108.22 -104.62
CA HIS A 333 71.33 -109.49 -104.19
C HIS A 333 71.23 -110.54 -105.30
N VAL A 334 71.30 -110.14 -106.58
CA VAL A 334 71.26 -111.05 -107.75
C VAL A 334 72.68 -111.39 -108.27
N GLY A 335 73.69 -110.55 -108.00
CA GLY A 335 75.08 -110.76 -108.42
C GLY A 335 75.90 -111.81 -107.65
N THR A 336 75.34 -112.45 -106.62
CA THR A 336 76.06 -113.46 -105.80
C THR A 336 75.71 -114.91 -106.14
N SER A 337 74.97 -115.18 -107.23
CA SER A 337 74.55 -116.54 -107.61
C SER A 337 75.18 -117.11 -108.89
N GLU A 338 75.96 -116.37 -109.69
CA GLU A 338 76.52 -116.87 -110.95
C GLU A 338 77.94 -116.35 -111.26
N ALA A 339 78.98 -116.93 -110.62
CA ALA A 339 80.37 -116.88 -111.12
C ALA A 339 81.20 -118.01 -110.49
N GLY A 340 80.93 -119.24 -110.91
CA GLY A 340 81.79 -120.39 -110.72
C GLY A 340 82.30 -120.92 -112.06
N CYS A 341 83.62 -121.18 -112.11
CA CYS A 341 84.33 -122.20 -112.91
C CYS A 341 85.31 -121.75 -114.03
N THR A 342 86.57 -122.21 -113.83
CA THR A 342 87.74 -122.40 -114.71
C THR A 342 88.75 -121.23 -114.91
N SER A 343 90.08 -121.35 -114.71
CA SER A 343 90.94 -122.35 -114.02
C SER A 343 92.42 -121.88 -113.89
N SER A 344 93.01 -122.11 -112.71
CA SER A 344 94.37 -122.62 -112.40
C SER A 344 95.67 -121.83 -112.64
N GLY A 345 96.37 -121.58 -111.51
CA GLY A 345 97.79 -121.26 -111.33
C GLY A 345 98.16 -121.39 -109.85
#